data_AF-A0A833WRP6-F1
#
_entry.id   AF-A0A833WRP6-F1
#
_cell.length_a   1.000
_cell.length_b   1.000
_cell.length_c   1.000
_cell.angle_alpha   90.00
_cell.angle_beta   90.00
_cell.angle_gamma   90.00
#
_symmetry.space_group_name_H-M   'P 1'
#
loop_
_entity.id
_entity.type
_entity.pdbx_description
1 polymer ?
#
loop_
_entity_poly.entity_id
_entity_poly.type
_entity_poly.pdbx_seq_one_letter_code
_entity_poly.pdbx_strand_id
1 'polypeptide(L)'
;MQALADRQGCPIELRKITAVGSTDSEKTGKRLADFAESLKLPFSFKSVLLSDMKDAREELFETEDDEAVIVYAPYILKTMISTPRSLENLMKVIRNDLYPCIMVVIEVEANYNSPSFVDRFIDALFHFSAFYDSFEGCLKQYSEDRIRMEAIFGEAIRNIVAEEGRQRTVRSVTLDVWRAFFRRFRMVEIGMSELSFRQASLVVKKFACRSSCTIDKKGKCLIVGWKGTPIHSLSIWKFH
;
A
#
# COMPACT_ATOMS: atom_id res chain seq x y z
N MET A 1 4.56 -10.73 13.20
CA MET A 1 4.57 -12.04 13.89
C MET A 1 5.50 -12.00 15.08
N GLN A 2 6.81 -11.78 14.89
CA GLN A 2 7.77 -11.64 16.01
C GLN A 2 7.31 -10.64 17.09
N ALA A 3 6.99 -9.39 16.70
CA ALA A 3 6.49 -8.39 17.65
C ALA A 3 5.19 -8.78 18.39
N LEU A 4 4.40 -9.74 17.85
CA LEU A 4 3.22 -10.28 18.52
C LEU A 4 3.60 -11.40 19.49
N ALA A 5 4.53 -12.28 19.10
CA ALA A 5 5.06 -13.35 19.93
C ALA A 5 5.84 -12.82 21.15
N ASP A 6 6.55 -11.70 20.98
CA ASP A 6 7.34 -11.06 22.05
C ASP A 6 6.50 -10.17 22.98
N ARG A 7 5.21 -9.95 22.66
CA ARG A 7 4.35 -9.01 23.39
C ARG A 7 4.06 -9.54 24.80
N GLN A 8 4.46 -8.78 25.81
CA GLN A 8 4.09 -9.05 27.20
C GLN A 8 2.71 -8.46 27.51
N GLY A 9 1.76 -9.32 27.89
CA GLY A 9 0.36 -8.94 28.18
C GLY A 9 -0.54 -8.88 26.94
N CYS A 10 -1.81 -9.23 27.11
CA CYS A 10 -2.81 -9.37 26.03
C CYS A 10 -2.36 -10.35 24.92
N PRO A 11 -2.21 -11.65 25.24
CA PRO A 11 -1.88 -12.65 24.23
C PRO A 11 -2.95 -12.69 23.14
N ILE A 12 -2.51 -12.89 21.90
CA ILE A 12 -3.44 -13.05 20.76
C ILE A 12 -3.85 -14.51 20.69
N GLU A 13 -5.16 -14.76 20.73
CA GLU A 13 -5.72 -16.11 20.64
C GLU A 13 -5.49 -16.72 19.25
N LEU A 14 -5.68 -15.92 18.20
CA LEU A 14 -5.44 -16.31 16.82
C LEU A 14 -5.06 -15.11 15.95
N ARG A 15 -3.99 -15.22 15.18
CA ARG A 15 -3.65 -14.25 14.13
C ARG A 15 -4.17 -14.76 12.78
N LYS A 16 -5.25 -14.18 12.26
CA LYS A 16 -5.74 -14.44 10.90
C LYS A 16 -5.13 -13.45 9.89
N ILE A 17 -4.78 -13.93 8.70
CA ILE A 17 -4.43 -13.09 7.55
C ILE A 17 -5.21 -13.56 6.32
N THR A 18 -6.05 -12.68 5.78
CA THR A 18 -6.74 -12.88 4.51
C THR A 18 -6.04 -12.04 3.44
N ALA A 19 -5.34 -12.69 2.51
CA ALA A 19 -4.70 -12.04 1.38
C ALA A 19 -5.68 -12.00 0.20
N VAL A 20 -6.02 -10.79 -0.26
CA VAL A 20 -6.93 -10.58 -1.39
C VAL A 20 -6.16 -10.05 -2.58
N GLY A 21 -6.31 -10.68 -3.74
CA GLY A 21 -5.66 -10.23 -4.97
C GLY A 21 -6.03 -11.07 -6.18
N SER A 22 -5.43 -10.74 -7.32
CA SER A 22 -5.65 -11.44 -8.60
C SER A 22 -4.69 -12.62 -8.82
N THR A 23 -3.79 -12.87 -7.87
CA THR A 23 -2.80 -13.94 -7.94
C THR A 23 -2.87 -14.79 -6.69
N ASP A 24 -2.71 -16.09 -6.86
CA ASP A 24 -2.66 -17.01 -5.73
C ASP A 24 -1.47 -16.72 -4.80
N SER A 25 -1.76 -16.72 -3.50
CA SER A 25 -0.82 -16.45 -2.41
C SER A 25 -0.63 -17.66 -1.48
N GLU A 26 -1.11 -18.86 -1.84
CA GLU A 26 -0.98 -20.07 -1.01
C GLU A 26 0.47 -20.39 -0.60
N LYS A 27 1.43 -20.26 -1.52
CA LYS A 27 2.86 -20.49 -1.21
C LYS A 27 3.39 -19.51 -0.15
N THR A 28 2.95 -18.25 -0.21
CA THR A 28 3.30 -17.23 0.79
C THR A 28 2.61 -17.54 2.11
N GLY A 29 1.33 -17.95 2.06
CA GLY A 29 0.55 -18.39 3.21
C GLY A 29 1.21 -19.53 3.97
N LYS A 30 1.69 -20.56 3.26
CA LYS A 30 2.41 -21.68 3.86
C LYS A 30 3.68 -21.22 4.58
N ARG A 31 4.51 -20.39 3.92
CA ARG A 31 5.72 -19.84 4.55
C ARG A 31 5.43 -19.02 5.80
N LEU A 32 4.32 -18.28 5.81
CA LEU A 32 3.87 -17.52 6.97
C LEU A 32 3.40 -18.44 8.10
N ALA A 33 2.71 -19.53 7.78
CA ALA A 33 2.28 -20.53 8.74
C ALA A 33 3.48 -21.26 9.38
N ASP A 34 4.42 -21.74 8.57
CA ASP A 34 5.66 -22.37 9.04
C ASP A 34 6.45 -21.42 9.97
N PHE A 35 6.50 -20.13 9.63
CA PHE A 35 7.15 -19.12 10.46
C PHE A 35 6.39 -18.83 11.76
N ALA A 36 5.06 -18.77 11.73
CA ALA A 36 4.25 -18.58 12.94
C ALA A 36 4.38 -19.78 13.89
N GLU A 37 4.43 -21.01 13.36
CA GLU A 37 4.67 -22.23 14.13
C GLU A 37 6.02 -22.19 14.84
N SER A 38 7.08 -21.71 14.16
CA SER A 38 8.42 -21.55 14.77
C SER A 38 8.43 -20.59 15.97
N LEU A 39 7.45 -19.67 16.03
CA LEU A 39 7.25 -18.71 17.11
C LEU A 39 6.19 -19.16 18.12
N LYS A 40 5.60 -20.35 17.95
CA LYS A 40 4.45 -20.86 18.72
C LYS A 40 3.27 -19.87 18.74
N LEU A 41 3.07 -19.16 17.63
CA LEU A 41 1.99 -18.19 17.48
C LEU A 41 0.80 -18.86 16.76
N PRO A 42 -0.39 -18.93 17.37
CA PRO A 42 -1.59 -19.40 16.68
C PRO A 42 -1.88 -18.55 15.45
N PHE A 43 -2.00 -19.19 14.29
CA PHE A 43 -2.06 -18.49 13.01
C PHE A 43 -2.94 -19.20 11.99
N SER A 44 -3.68 -18.42 11.20
CA SER A 44 -4.39 -18.89 10.01
C SER A 44 -4.16 -17.95 8.84
N PHE A 45 -4.15 -18.52 7.64
CA PHE A 45 -4.01 -17.78 6.39
C PHE A 45 -5.07 -18.21 5.40
N LYS A 46 -5.68 -17.23 4.72
CA LYS A 46 -6.63 -17.43 3.64
C LYS A 46 -6.21 -16.64 2.41
N SER A 47 -6.28 -17.27 1.25
CA SER A 47 -6.08 -16.64 -0.06
C SER A 47 -7.45 -16.42 -0.69
N VAL A 48 -7.79 -15.18 -1.02
CA VAL A 48 -9.03 -14.80 -1.72
C VAL A 48 -8.66 -14.28 -3.10
N LEU A 49 -8.97 -15.08 -4.12
CA LEU A 49 -8.67 -14.74 -5.50
C LEU A 49 -9.84 -13.95 -6.12
N LEU A 50 -9.59 -12.68 -6.45
CA LEU A 50 -10.55 -11.81 -7.14
C LEU A 50 -9.90 -11.23 -8.40
N SER A 51 -10.55 -11.45 -9.54
CA SER A 51 -10.16 -10.78 -10.80
C SER A 51 -10.52 -9.29 -10.80
N ASP A 52 -11.55 -8.92 -10.04
CA ASP A 52 -12.05 -7.54 -9.93
C ASP A 52 -12.64 -7.34 -8.51
N MET A 53 -12.32 -6.21 -7.88
CA MET A 53 -12.78 -5.89 -6.51
C MET A 53 -14.28 -5.56 -6.45
N LYS A 54 -14.95 -5.40 -7.59
CA LYS A 54 -16.42 -5.34 -7.63
C LYS A 54 -17.08 -6.64 -7.12
N ASP A 55 -16.36 -7.75 -7.18
CA ASP A 55 -16.85 -9.08 -6.78
C ASP A 55 -16.53 -9.38 -5.30
N ALA A 56 -15.90 -8.43 -4.59
CA ALA A 56 -15.71 -8.51 -3.14
C ALA A 56 -17.06 -8.48 -2.43
N ARG A 57 -17.20 -9.35 -1.42
CA ARG A 57 -18.41 -9.56 -0.60
C ARG A 57 -18.02 -10.17 0.73
N GLU A 58 -18.83 -9.93 1.75
CA GLU A 58 -18.61 -10.32 3.16
C GLU A 58 -18.14 -11.77 3.33
N GLU A 59 -18.79 -12.71 2.63
CA GLU A 59 -18.59 -14.14 2.83
C GLU A 59 -17.17 -14.61 2.45
N LEU A 60 -16.42 -13.79 1.70
CA LEU A 60 -15.05 -14.11 1.32
C LEU A 60 -14.07 -13.92 2.49
N PHE A 61 -14.40 -13.10 3.48
CA PHE A 61 -13.48 -12.70 4.52
C PHE A 61 -13.58 -13.54 5.80
N GLU A 62 -14.75 -14.15 6.06
CA GLU A 62 -15.01 -15.02 7.22
C GLU A 62 -14.61 -14.37 8.55
N THR A 63 -15.00 -13.11 8.73
CA THR A 63 -14.74 -12.36 9.96
C THR A 63 -15.69 -12.78 11.08
N GLU A 64 -15.20 -12.82 12.32
CA GLU A 64 -15.98 -13.14 13.53
C GLU A 64 -16.26 -11.86 14.35
N ASP A 65 -17.39 -11.82 15.06
CA ASP A 65 -17.86 -10.60 15.77
C ASP A 65 -16.90 -10.10 16.87
N ASP A 66 -16.09 -11.00 17.45
CA ASP A 66 -15.14 -10.70 18.53
C ASP A 66 -13.72 -10.40 18.02
N GLU A 67 -13.50 -10.40 16.69
CA GLU A 67 -12.17 -10.18 16.13
C GLU A 67 -11.85 -8.71 15.82
N ALA A 68 -10.62 -8.29 16.12
CA ALA A 68 -10.14 -6.96 15.77
C ALA A 68 -9.64 -6.91 14.32
N VAL A 69 -10.46 -6.39 13.41
CA VAL A 69 -10.13 -6.33 11.98
C VAL A 69 -9.26 -5.11 11.65
N ILE A 70 -8.19 -5.33 10.86
CA ILE A 70 -7.34 -4.29 10.29
C ILE A 70 -7.27 -4.50 8.78
N VAL A 71 -7.60 -3.46 8.01
CA VAL A 71 -7.40 -3.48 6.56
C VAL A 71 -6.03 -2.89 6.22
N TYR A 72 -5.22 -3.65 5.48
CA TYR A 72 -3.92 -3.19 4.96
C TYR A 72 -3.98 -3.16 3.44
N ALA A 73 -3.94 -1.96 2.85
CA ALA A 73 -4.17 -1.71 1.43
C ALA A 73 -2.96 -1.01 0.77
N PRO A 74 -1.87 -1.73 0.48
CA PRO A 74 -0.73 -1.17 -0.24
C PRO A 74 -0.99 -1.16 -1.74
N TYR A 75 -1.01 0.04 -2.34
CA TYR A 75 -1.07 0.33 -3.78
C TYR A 75 -2.29 -0.22 -4.54
N ILE A 76 -3.24 -0.83 -3.83
CA ILE A 76 -4.38 -1.50 -4.43
C ILE A 76 -5.49 -0.52 -4.80
N LEU A 77 -5.60 0.63 -4.13
CA LEU A 77 -6.70 1.56 -4.42
C LEU A 77 -6.46 2.28 -5.74
N LYS A 78 -5.21 2.68 -6.03
CA LYS A 78 -4.86 3.31 -7.31
C LYS A 78 -5.18 2.45 -8.54
N THR A 79 -5.18 1.12 -8.43
CA THR A 79 -5.50 0.23 -9.57
C THR A 79 -6.97 0.36 -9.99
N MET A 80 -7.84 0.86 -9.10
CA MET A 80 -9.27 1.02 -9.35
C MET A 80 -9.68 2.47 -9.66
N ILE A 81 -8.73 3.39 -9.88
CA ILE A 81 -9.05 4.76 -10.30
C ILE A 81 -9.82 4.75 -11.63
N SER A 82 -9.47 3.85 -12.55
CA SER A 82 -10.18 3.66 -13.83
C SER A 82 -11.51 2.91 -13.68
N THR A 83 -11.76 2.26 -12.54
CA THR A 83 -12.96 1.48 -12.25
C THR A 83 -13.64 1.93 -10.95
N PRO A 84 -14.22 3.17 -10.91
CA PRO A 84 -14.83 3.72 -9.71
C PRO A 84 -15.87 2.81 -9.04
N ARG A 85 -16.60 2.00 -9.80
CA ARG A 85 -17.55 1.03 -9.26
C ARG A 85 -16.88 -0.04 -8.39
N SER A 86 -15.72 -0.56 -8.81
CA SER A 86 -14.95 -1.53 -8.04
C SER A 86 -14.40 -0.91 -6.76
N LEU A 87 -13.88 0.33 -6.86
CA LEU A 87 -13.39 1.07 -5.69
C LEU A 87 -14.51 1.37 -4.69
N GLU A 88 -15.66 1.83 -5.17
CA GLU A 88 -16.83 2.10 -4.31
C GLU A 88 -17.39 0.83 -3.69
N ASN A 89 -17.43 -0.29 -4.42
CA ASN A 89 -17.83 -1.58 -3.86
C ASN A 89 -16.87 -2.02 -2.75
N LEU A 90 -15.56 -1.98 -3.01
CA LEU A 90 -14.56 -2.36 -2.00
C LEU A 90 -14.71 -1.52 -0.74
N MET A 91 -14.89 -0.20 -0.87
CA MET A 91 -15.07 0.67 0.30
C MET A 91 -16.38 0.39 1.05
N LYS A 92 -17.44 -0.03 0.36
CA LYS A 92 -18.70 -0.46 1.00
C LYS A 92 -18.50 -1.74 1.80
N VAL A 93 -17.86 -2.76 1.21
CA VAL A 93 -17.56 -4.03 1.89
C VAL A 93 -16.68 -3.79 3.12
N ILE A 94 -15.61 -3.02 2.96
CA ILE A 94 -14.73 -2.66 4.08
C ILE A 94 -15.53 -1.98 5.20
N ARG A 95 -16.45 -1.07 4.88
CA ARG A 95 -17.18 -0.32 5.89
C ARG A 95 -18.28 -1.13 6.57
N ASN A 96 -19.09 -1.82 5.77
CA ASN A 96 -20.38 -2.38 6.19
C ASN A 96 -20.29 -3.85 6.56
N ASP A 97 -19.25 -4.54 6.13
CA ASP A 97 -19.13 -6.00 6.30
C ASP A 97 -17.93 -6.32 7.20
N LEU A 98 -16.81 -5.58 7.08
CA LEU A 98 -15.58 -5.86 7.82
C LEU A 98 -15.37 -5.04 9.09
N TYR A 99 -16.10 -3.93 9.27
CA TYR A 99 -16.03 -3.02 10.42
C TYR A 99 -14.62 -2.81 11.02
N PRO A 100 -13.60 -2.40 10.22
CA PRO A 100 -12.23 -2.44 10.68
C PRO A 100 -11.96 -1.38 11.76
N CYS A 101 -11.13 -1.77 12.72
CA CYS A 101 -10.60 -0.87 13.74
C CYS A 101 -9.84 0.29 13.10
N ILE A 102 -8.99 -0.04 12.12
CA ILE A 102 -8.22 0.90 11.30
C ILE A 102 -8.01 0.35 9.88
N MET A 103 -7.80 1.26 8.93
CA MET A 103 -7.34 0.97 7.59
C MET A 103 -5.99 1.67 7.36
N VAL A 104 -4.96 0.90 7.01
CA VAL A 104 -3.62 1.41 6.66
C VAL A 104 -3.49 1.40 5.15
N VAL A 105 -3.22 2.56 4.57
CA VAL A 105 -3.16 2.79 3.12
C VAL A 105 -1.76 3.26 2.75
N ILE A 106 -1.16 2.58 1.78
CA ILE A 106 0.10 3.01 1.17
C ILE A 106 -0.15 3.31 -0.31
N GLU A 107 0.17 4.51 -0.76
CA GLU A 107 -0.09 4.95 -2.12
C GLU A 107 1.11 5.67 -2.75
N VAL A 108 1.08 5.80 -4.08
CA VAL A 108 2.10 6.54 -4.84
C VAL A 108 1.82 8.05 -4.73
N GLU A 109 2.81 8.84 -4.34
CA GLU A 109 2.67 10.30 -4.17
C GLU A 109 3.04 11.03 -5.48
N ALA A 110 2.32 10.71 -6.57
CA ALA A 110 2.41 11.38 -7.87
C ALA A 110 1.06 11.37 -8.58
N ASN A 111 0.74 12.39 -9.39
CA ASN A 111 -0.56 12.50 -10.07
C ASN A 111 -0.49 12.10 -11.55
N TYR A 112 -0.56 10.79 -11.81
CA TYR A 112 -0.67 10.27 -13.18
C TYR A 112 -2.09 10.30 -13.73
N ASN A 113 -3.03 10.89 -12.99
CA ASN A 113 -4.44 10.90 -13.38
C ASN A 113 -4.89 12.23 -14.01
N SER A 114 -4.02 13.24 -14.13
CA SER A 114 -4.40 14.53 -14.73
C SER A 114 -4.97 14.35 -16.15
N PRO A 115 -6.03 15.09 -16.55
CA PRO A 115 -6.49 15.09 -17.93
C PRO A 115 -5.49 15.77 -18.88
N SER A 116 -4.65 16.70 -18.38
CA SER A 116 -3.58 17.35 -19.15
C SER A 116 -2.42 16.38 -19.39
N PHE A 117 -2.06 16.16 -20.66
CA PHE A 117 -0.87 15.37 -21.01
C PHE A 117 0.40 15.97 -20.42
N VAL A 118 0.56 17.29 -20.51
CA VAL A 118 1.77 17.99 -20.06
C VAL A 118 1.97 17.78 -18.55
N ASP A 119 0.91 17.93 -17.76
CA ASP A 119 0.98 17.74 -16.30
C ASP A 119 1.37 16.31 -15.96
N ARG A 120 0.72 15.32 -16.59
CA ARG A 120 1.04 13.90 -16.37
C ARG A 120 2.48 13.57 -16.76
N PHE A 121 2.95 14.10 -17.88
CA PHE A 121 4.30 13.88 -18.36
C PHE A 121 5.33 14.45 -17.38
N ILE A 122 5.11 15.68 -16.90
CA ILE A 122 5.98 16.33 -15.93
C ILE A 122 6.02 15.55 -14.60
N ASP A 123 4.85 15.17 -14.08
CA ASP A 123 4.75 14.40 -12.84
C ASP A 123 5.42 13.03 -12.97
N ALA A 124 5.19 12.33 -14.08
CA ALA A 124 5.85 11.05 -14.36
C ALA A 124 7.37 11.22 -14.49
N LEU A 125 7.84 12.23 -15.23
CA LEU A 125 9.26 12.50 -15.40
C LEU A 125 9.95 12.69 -14.05
N PHE A 126 9.47 13.62 -13.21
CA PHE A 126 10.11 13.88 -11.92
C PHE A 126 10.06 12.67 -10.99
N HIS A 127 8.92 11.98 -10.92
CA HIS A 127 8.77 10.85 -10.01
C HIS A 127 9.59 9.63 -10.45
N PHE A 128 9.59 9.28 -11.75
CA PHE A 128 10.43 8.18 -12.24
C PHE A 128 11.91 8.56 -12.24
N SER A 129 12.30 9.81 -12.53
CA SER A 129 13.69 10.24 -12.38
C SER A 129 14.22 10.02 -10.95
N ALA A 130 13.39 10.29 -9.93
CA ALA A 130 13.76 10.02 -8.54
C ALA A 130 13.95 8.52 -8.28
N PHE A 131 13.11 7.66 -8.84
CA PHE A 131 13.30 6.21 -8.75
C PHE A 131 14.57 5.72 -9.44
N TYR A 132 14.84 6.14 -10.67
CA TYR A 132 16.04 5.73 -11.41
C TYR A 132 17.32 6.21 -10.72
N ASP A 133 17.35 7.44 -10.20
CA ASP A 133 18.46 7.94 -9.37
C ASP A 133 18.61 7.12 -8.07
N SER A 134 17.49 6.67 -7.47
CA SER A 134 17.53 5.77 -6.32
C SER A 134 18.09 4.38 -6.64
N PHE A 135 17.78 3.83 -7.81
CA PHE A 135 18.32 2.55 -8.26
C PHE A 135 19.82 2.64 -8.52
N GLU A 136 20.27 3.73 -9.12
CA GLU A 136 21.70 4.00 -9.31
C GLU A 136 22.43 4.13 -7.98
N GLY A 137 21.83 4.81 -6.99
CA GLY A 137 22.44 5.02 -5.68
C GLY A 137 22.36 3.83 -4.71
N CYS A 138 21.35 2.95 -4.83
CA CYS A 138 21.09 1.88 -3.86
C CYS A 138 21.30 0.46 -4.41
N LEU A 139 21.30 0.24 -5.74
CA LEU A 139 21.39 -1.09 -6.34
C LEU A 139 22.68 -1.27 -7.15
N LYS A 140 23.19 -2.50 -7.20
CA LYS A 140 24.33 -2.82 -8.07
C LYS A 140 23.95 -2.67 -9.54
N GLN A 141 24.86 -2.09 -10.32
CA GLN A 141 24.74 -2.00 -11.76
C GLN A 141 24.55 -3.41 -12.35
N TYR A 142 23.54 -3.58 -13.21
CA TYR A 142 23.14 -4.84 -13.83
C TYR A 142 22.66 -5.96 -12.89
N SER A 143 22.26 -5.65 -11.66
CA SER A 143 21.52 -6.63 -10.85
C SER A 143 20.19 -6.97 -11.50
N GLU A 144 19.79 -8.25 -11.46
CA GLU A 144 18.52 -8.71 -12.03
C GLU A 144 17.33 -7.95 -11.47
N ASP A 145 17.36 -7.64 -10.16
CA ASP A 145 16.33 -6.83 -9.49
C ASP A 145 16.21 -5.43 -10.10
N ARG A 146 17.35 -4.77 -10.36
CA ARG A 146 17.35 -3.44 -10.99
C ARG A 146 16.75 -3.50 -12.39
N ILE A 147 17.21 -4.44 -13.22
CA ILE A 147 16.72 -4.61 -14.60
C ILE A 147 15.21 -4.86 -14.60
N ARG A 148 14.73 -5.73 -13.70
CA ARG A 148 13.30 -6.04 -13.57
C ARG A 148 12.48 -4.82 -13.16
N MET A 149 12.95 -4.06 -12.18
CA MET A 149 12.27 -2.84 -11.72
C MET A 149 12.23 -1.76 -12.81
N GLU A 150 13.35 -1.53 -13.50
CA GLU A 150 13.43 -0.58 -14.61
C GLU A 150 12.52 -1.00 -15.78
N ALA A 151 12.38 -2.30 -16.06
CA ALA A 151 11.44 -2.79 -17.08
C ALA A 151 9.97 -2.52 -16.70
N ILE A 152 9.57 -2.82 -15.47
CA ILE A 152 8.22 -2.55 -14.96
C ILE A 152 7.91 -1.05 -15.01
N PHE A 153 8.87 -0.20 -14.63
CA PHE A 153 8.70 1.25 -14.69
C PHE A 153 8.68 1.77 -16.13
N GLY A 154 9.46 1.20 -17.04
CA GLY A 154 9.39 1.51 -18.47
C GLY A 154 8.01 1.24 -19.07
N GLU A 155 7.38 0.12 -18.70
CA GLU A 155 6.00 -0.19 -19.11
C GLU A 155 5.00 0.80 -18.51
N ALA A 156 5.17 1.16 -17.24
CA ALA A 156 4.33 2.15 -16.58
C ALA A 156 4.44 3.53 -17.23
N ILE A 157 5.66 4.00 -17.52
CA ILE A 157 5.92 5.26 -18.23
C ILE A 157 5.25 5.23 -19.60
N ARG A 158 5.42 4.15 -20.36
CA ARG A 158 4.78 3.99 -21.67
C ARG A 158 3.27 4.11 -21.56
N ASN A 159 2.64 3.44 -20.58
CA ASN A 159 1.19 3.54 -20.41
C ASN A 159 0.74 4.94 -20.00
N ILE A 160 1.47 5.65 -19.14
CA ILE A 160 1.12 7.01 -18.70
C ILE A 160 1.22 8.03 -19.84
N VAL A 161 2.25 7.89 -20.68
CA VAL A 161 2.61 8.86 -21.72
C VAL A 161 1.92 8.57 -23.05
N ALA A 162 1.86 7.30 -23.47
CA ALA A 162 1.41 6.94 -24.81
C ALA A 162 -0.09 6.59 -24.89
N GLU A 163 -0.71 6.17 -23.79
CA GLU A 163 -2.10 5.73 -23.78
C GLU A 163 -3.07 6.80 -23.28
N GLU A 164 -4.33 6.72 -23.70
CA GLU A 164 -5.40 7.60 -23.23
C GLU A 164 -6.70 6.84 -22.93
N GLY A 165 -7.65 7.53 -22.30
CA GLY A 165 -8.97 6.98 -22.02
C GLY A 165 -8.90 5.67 -21.23
N ARG A 166 -9.53 4.61 -21.76
CA ARG A 166 -9.58 3.29 -21.11
C ARG A 166 -8.27 2.49 -21.24
N GLN A 167 -7.44 2.78 -22.24
CA GLN A 167 -6.16 2.10 -22.44
C GLN A 167 -5.10 2.56 -21.42
N ARG A 168 -5.26 3.78 -20.89
CA ARG A 168 -4.43 4.27 -19.79
C ARG A 168 -4.90 3.71 -18.45
N THR A 169 -4.24 2.63 -18.04
CA THR A 169 -4.53 1.84 -16.84
C THR A 169 -3.65 2.23 -15.65
N VAL A 170 -2.44 2.72 -15.90
CA VAL A 170 -1.53 3.20 -14.86
C VAL A 170 -1.94 4.61 -14.44
N ARG A 171 -2.54 4.68 -13.25
CA ARG A 171 -3.02 5.91 -12.64
C ARG A 171 -2.60 5.95 -11.17
N SER A 172 -2.44 7.16 -10.67
CA SER A 172 -2.26 7.47 -9.26
C SER A 172 -2.69 8.90 -9.02
N VAL A 173 -2.99 9.20 -7.76
CA VAL A 173 -3.33 10.53 -7.28
C VAL A 173 -2.63 10.76 -5.95
N THR A 174 -2.42 12.02 -5.59
CA THR A 174 -1.74 12.38 -4.34
C THR A 174 -2.59 12.05 -3.10
N LEU A 175 -1.94 12.03 -1.93
CA LEU A 175 -2.59 11.86 -0.64
C LEU A 175 -3.79 12.79 -0.44
N ASP A 176 -3.73 14.03 -0.93
CA ASP A 176 -4.82 15.00 -0.73
C ASP A 176 -6.09 14.65 -1.51
N VAL A 177 -5.95 14.01 -2.67
CA VAL A 177 -7.08 13.45 -3.42
C VAL A 177 -7.66 12.24 -2.69
N TRP A 178 -6.81 11.35 -2.17
CA TRP A 178 -7.25 10.22 -1.35
C TRP A 178 -7.98 10.67 -0.08
N ARG A 179 -7.49 11.72 0.59
CA ARG A 179 -8.17 12.34 1.74
C ARG A 179 -9.58 12.82 1.37
N ALA A 180 -9.74 13.49 0.23
CA ALA A 180 -11.05 13.92 -0.25
C ALA A 180 -11.97 12.72 -0.53
N PHE A 181 -11.44 11.64 -1.11
CA PHE A 181 -12.18 10.41 -1.35
C PHE A 181 -12.64 9.75 -0.04
N PHE A 182 -11.75 9.54 0.93
CA PHE A 182 -12.08 8.87 2.21
C PHE A 182 -13.06 9.67 3.08
N ARG A 183 -13.07 11.00 2.99
CA ARG A 183 -14.08 11.84 3.66
C ARG A 183 -15.51 11.50 3.24
N ARG A 184 -15.73 11.04 2.00
CA ARG A 184 -17.05 10.58 1.51
C ARG A 184 -17.59 9.39 2.31
N PHE A 185 -16.69 8.59 2.90
CA PHE A 185 -17.00 7.43 3.74
C PHE A 185 -16.97 7.75 5.23
N ARG A 186 -16.92 9.04 5.60
CA ARG A 186 -16.80 9.53 6.99
C ARG A 186 -15.56 9.01 7.71
N MET A 187 -14.52 8.69 6.97
CA MET A 187 -13.26 8.25 7.56
C MET A 187 -12.47 9.44 8.07
N VAL A 188 -11.79 9.25 9.20
CA VAL A 188 -10.89 10.24 9.79
C VAL A 188 -9.45 9.75 9.76
N GLU A 189 -8.54 10.64 9.35
CA GLU A 189 -7.11 10.37 9.39
C GLU A 189 -6.64 10.37 10.85
N ILE A 190 -5.95 9.29 11.24
CA ILE A 190 -5.35 9.12 12.56
C ILE A 190 -3.83 9.15 12.46
N GLY A 191 -3.19 9.73 13.48
CA GLY A 191 -1.75 9.86 13.52
C GLY A 191 -1.07 8.57 13.94
N MET A 192 0.05 8.28 13.29
CA MET A 192 0.97 7.27 13.79
C MET A 192 1.59 7.70 15.10
N SER A 193 1.94 6.72 15.93
CA SER A 193 2.68 7.00 17.16
C SER A 193 4.05 7.60 16.84
N GLU A 194 4.55 8.46 17.72
CA GLU A 194 5.89 9.03 17.58
C GLU A 194 6.97 7.94 17.59
N LEU A 195 6.74 6.85 18.32
CA LEU A 195 7.62 5.68 18.32
C LEU A 195 7.67 5.01 16.94
N SER A 196 6.52 4.79 16.30
CA SER A 196 6.44 4.23 14.94
C SER A 196 7.16 5.12 13.93
N PHE A 197 6.99 6.45 14.04
CA PHE A 197 7.68 7.41 13.18
C PHE A 197 9.20 7.34 13.38
N ARG A 198 9.69 7.37 14.63
CA ARG A 198 11.12 7.23 14.94
C ARG A 198 11.69 5.90 14.46
N GLN A 199 10.93 4.81 14.59
CA GLN A 199 11.34 3.50 14.08
C GLN A 199 11.49 3.52 12.55
N ALA A 200 10.55 4.14 11.81
CA ALA A 200 10.68 4.31 10.37
C ALA A 200 11.95 5.11 10.00
N SER A 201 12.23 6.21 10.71
CA SER A 201 13.46 6.98 10.51
C SER A 201 14.74 6.17 10.81
N LEU A 202 14.71 5.29 11.82
CA LEU A 202 15.84 4.40 12.13
C LEU A 202 16.06 3.34 11.05
N VAL A 203 14.99 2.81 10.45
CA VAL A 203 15.09 1.86 9.34
C VAL A 203 15.83 2.49 8.15
N VAL A 204 15.48 3.72 7.78
CA VAL A 204 16.16 4.45 6.68
C VAL A 204 17.66 4.62 6.95
N LYS A 205 18.05 4.89 8.21
CA LYS A 205 19.47 5.06 8.59
C LYS A 205 20.31 3.79 8.39
N LYS A 206 19.70 2.61 8.24
CA LYS A 206 20.40 1.34 7.99
C LYS A 206 20.87 1.19 6.55
N PHE A 207 20.33 1.97 5.61
CA PHE A 207 20.67 1.85 4.20
C PHE A 207 21.82 2.79 3.81
N ALA A 208 22.64 2.37 2.84
CA ALA A 208 23.76 3.17 2.34
C ALA A 208 23.29 4.53 1.78
N CYS A 209 22.13 4.54 1.14
CA CYS A 209 21.52 5.73 0.54
C CYS A 209 20.70 6.60 1.53
N ARG A 210 20.94 6.48 2.85
CA ARG A 210 20.21 7.20 3.91
C ARG A 210 20.16 8.73 3.76
N SER A 211 21.17 9.34 3.13
CA SER A 211 21.24 10.80 2.95
C SER A 211 20.28 11.30 1.87
N SER A 212 19.86 10.42 0.97
CA SER A 212 18.93 10.73 -0.12
C SER A 212 17.49 10.37 0.25
N CYS A 213 17.29 9.36 1.10
CA CYS A 213 15.96 8.98 1.59
C CYS A 213 15.45 9.94 2.67
N THR A 214 14.20 10.38 2.53
CA THR A 214 13.52 11.28 3.47
C THR A 214 12.28 10.60 4.04
N ILE A 215 11.98 10.90 5.31
CA ILE A 215 10.79 10.45 6.02
C ILE A 215 10.17 11.69 6.66
N ASP A 216 9.14 12.22 6.01
CA ASP A 216 8.50 13.47 6.38
C ASP A 216 7.08 13.25 6.89
N LYS A 217 6.58 14.21 7.66
CA LYS A 217 5.17 14.24 8.08
C LYS A 217 4.40 15.19 7.16
N LYS A 218 3.31 14.71 6.57
CA LYS A 218 2.32 15.53 5.85
C LYS A 218 0.98 15.39 6.55
N GLY A 219 0.65 16.33 7.43
CA GLY A 219 -0.48 16.18 8.35
C GLY A 219 -0.18 15.06 9.36
N LYS A 220 -1.07 14.06 9.47
CA LYS A 220 -0.87 12.91 10.36
C LYS A 220 -0.27 11.69 9.65
N CYS A 221 0.06 11.82 8.36
CA CYS A 221 0.64 10.78 7.51
C CYS A 221 2.16 10.87 7.42
N LEU A 222 2.77 9.77 7.00
CA LEU A 222 4.19 9.71 6.66
C LEU A 222 4.36 9.73 5.14
N ILE A 223 5.33 10.51 4.68
CA ILE A 223 5.78 10.55 3.30
C ILE A 223 7.19 9.99 3.24
N VAL A 224 7.40 8.98 2.40
CA VAL A 224 8.73 8.51 2.01
C VAL A 224 9.11 9.26 0.75
N GLY A 225 10.27 9.93 0.76
CA GLY A 225 10.77 10.69 -0.37
C GLY A 225 12.21 10.35 -0.72
N TRP A 226 12.63 10.78 -1.90
CA TRP A 226 13.99 10.65 -2.41
C TRP A 226 14.51 11.99 -2.93
N LYS A 227 15.58 12.53 -2.34
CA LYS A 227 16.18 13.84 -2.64
C LYS A 227 15.15 14.99 -2.72
N GLY A 228 14.15 14.96 -1.82
CA GLY A 228 13.07 15.94 -1.75
C GLY A 228 11.85 15.64 -2.63
N THR A 229 11.92 14.65 -3.53
CA THR A 229 10.77 14.17 -4.30
C THR A 229 9.95 13.18 -3.48
N PRO A 230 8.67 13.44 -3.17
CA PRO A 230 7.79 12.46 -2.55
C PRO A 230 7.60 11.23 -3.44
N ILE A 231 7.66 10.03 -2.85
CA ILE A 231 7.54 8.76 -3.59
C ILE A 231 6.29 8.00 -3.13
N HIS A 232 6.16 7.81 -1.83
CA HIS A 232 5.05 7.07 -1.25
C HIS A 232 4.45 7.82 -0.06
N SER A 233 3.13 7.72 0.07
CA SER A 233 2.42 8.13 1.28
C SER A 233 1.95 6.91 2.06
N LEU A 234 2.07 6.97 3.37
CA LEU A 234 1.50 6.02 4.32
C LEU A 234 0.52 6.78 5.22
N SER A 235 -0.74 6.40 5.16
CA SER A 235 -1.84 7.00 5.92
C SER A 235 -2.63 5.96 6.69
N ILE A 236 -3.18 6.35 7.84
CA ILE A 236 -4.01 5.47 8.67
C ILE A 236 -5.37 6.15 8.88
N TRP A 237 -6.43 5.37 8.73
CA TRP A 237 -7.80 5.84 8.72
C TRP A 237 -8.66 5.03 9.65
N LYS A 238 -9.66 5.67 10.25
CA LYS A 238 -10.71 5.02 11.04
C LYS A 238 -12.07 5.43 10.51
N PHE A 239 -13.01 4.48 10.40
CA PHE A 239 -14.39 4.79 10.06
C PHE A 239 -15.09 5.44 11.26
N HIS A 240 -15.94 6.44 10.97
CA HIS A 240 -16.83 7.07 11.94
C HIS A 240 -18.29 6.72 11.65
#